data_AF-A0A7S3T490-F1
#
_entry.id   AF-A0A7S3T490-F1
#
_cell.length_a   1.000
_cell.length_b   1.000
_cell.length_c   1.000
_cell.angle_alpha   90.00
_cell.angle_beta   90.00
_cell.angle_gamma   90.00
#
_symmetry.space_group_name_H-M   'P 1'
#
loop_
_entity.id
_entity.type
_entity.pdbx_description
1 polymer ?
#
loop_
_entity_poly.entity_id
_entity_poly.type
_entity_poly.pdbx_seq_one_letter_code
_entity_poly.pdbx_strand_id
1 'polypeptide(L)'
;WGMMSKTEVRTRVHSNMLTQQRSKFINEYGRYASHILFCEFIDNSIQALHLSKVLKSCQPAGLSTIEVHLIFSWEPTKKLTHIAVFDRGPGMSDEALVGWSEMGKPAEQREEHSPGANELRLHNQTQEAPFQADGQLGFFGKGSKAAGFFYGECVTAVTKRSRDEPTRELRFDALKMRAAEAQHQEWDRNFIVTRHQGRDAILATDHWRDECPALLALLEAADAHASYSLFVVSRIHDSVAGEIDLHSVPAIASELRDVYYVYCDGLERGLQRMQERSSEGTAGTTGRTACFPSA
;
A
#
# COMPACT_ATOMS: atom_id res chain seq x y z
N TRP A 1 -3.70 -11.68 -31.60
CA TRP A 1 -4.33 -12.21 -30.39
C TRP A 1 -3.22 -12.54 -29.41
N GLY A 2 -2.78 -11.58 -28.60
CA GLY A 2 -1.86 -11.88 -27.51
C GLY A 2 -2.51 -12.85 -26.53
N MET A 3 -1.82 -13.93 -26.16
CA MET A 3 -2.32 -14.86 -25.14
C MET A 3 -2.31 -14.15 -23.79
N MET A 4 -3.50 -13.99 -23.17
CA MET A 4 -3.58 -13.62 -21.76
C MET A 4 -3.01 -14.77 -20.93
N SER A 5 -1.96 -14.50 -20.15
CA SER A 5 -1.52 -15.43 -19.13
C SER A 5 -2.31 -15.19 -17.84
N LYS A 6 -2.72 -16.29 -17.21
CA LYS A 6 -3.32 -16.31 -15.88
C LYS A 6 -2.46 -17.18 -14.98
N THR A 7 -2.00 -16.62 -13.87
CA THR A 7 -1.31 -17.38 -12.83
C THR A 7 -2.32 -17.69 -11.73
N GLU A 8 -2.55 -18.98 -11.42
CA GLU A 8 -3.48 -19.38 -10.34
C GLU A 8 -2.90 -19.00 -8.98
N VAL A 9 -3.75 -18.42 -8.13
CA VAL A 9 -3.45 -18.07 -6.74
C VAL A 9 -4.47 -18.73 -5.85
N ARG A 10 -4.01 -19.50 -4.86
CA ARG A 10 -4.88 -20.17 -3.89
C ARG A 10 -4.87 -19.48 -2.54
N THR A 11 -6.06 -19.16 -2.05
CA THR A 11 -6.22 -18.65 -0.70
C THR A 11 -6.33 -19.81 0.29
N ARG A 12 -5.35 -19.97 1.18
CA ARG A 12 -5.32 -21.09 2.15
C ARG A 12 -6.23 -20.90 3.38
N VAL A 13 -6.79 -19.72 3.58
CA VAL A 13 -7.71 -19.42 4.69
C VAL A 13 -9.13 -19.29 4.17
N HIS A 14 -10.11 -19.72 4.97
CA HIS A 14 -11.52 -19.64 4.63
C HIS A 14 -11.91 -18.23 4.14
N SER A 15 -12.77 -18.15 3.12
CA SER A 15 -13.33 -16.91 2.56
C SER A 15 -13.70 -15.87 3.64
N ASN A 16 -14.42 -16.29 4.68
CA ASN A 16 -14.83 -15.44 5.82
C ASN A 16 -13.65 -14.81 6.58
N MET A 17 -12.51 -15.49 6.68
CA MET A 17 -11.31 -14.93 7.30
C MET A 17 -10.71 -13.77 6.50
N LEU A 18 -11.04 -13.64 5.22
CA LEU A 18 -10.74 -12.49 4.39
C LEU A 18 -11.87 -11.47 4.39
N THR A 19 -13.11 -11.91 4.20
CA THR A 19 -14.23 -11.04 3.84
C THR A 19 -15.02 -10.50 5.03
N GLN A 20 -15.02 -11.18 6.18
CA GLN A 20 -15.76 -10.77 7.38
C GLN A 20 -14.88 -9.99 8.36
N GLN A 21 -14.46 -8.78 7.96
CA GLN A 21 -13.54 -7.96 8.76
C GLN A 21 -14.23 -6.83 9.51
N ARG A 22 -15.46 -6.49 9.13
CA ARG A 22 -16.17 -5.32 9.66
C ARG A 22 -16.38 -5.34 11.17
N SER A 23 -16.65 -6.51 11.75
CA SER A 23 -16.88 -6.67 13.19
C SER A 23 -15.62 -6.51 14.05
N LYS A 24 -14.42 -6.45 13.43
CA LYS A 24 -13.14 -6.36 14.15
C LYS A 24 -12.69 -4.93 14.41
N PHE A 25 -13.28 -3.96 13.71
CA PHE A 25 -12.93 -2.56 13.84
C PHE A 25 -14.09 -1.81 14.47
N ILE A 26 -13.83 -1.16 15.60
CA ILE A 26 -14.83 -0.45 16.38
C ILE A 26 -14.49 1.04 16.43
N ASN A 27 -15.53 1.87 16.43
CA ASN A 27 -15.37 3.30 16.63
C ASN A 27 -15.00 3.54 18.10
N GLU A 28 -13.93 4.27 18.34
CA GLU A 28 -13.44 4.59 19.68
C GLU A 28 -13.22 6.09 19.81
N TYR A 29 -13.49 6.64 21.00
CA TYR A 29 -13.27 8.05 21.33
C TYR A 29 -13.89 9.05 20.34
N GLY A 30 -15.03 8.69 19.74
CA GLY A 30 -15.71 9.54 18.74
C GLY A 30 -15.06 9.57 17.36
N ARG A 31 -14.07 8.72 17.09
CA ARG A 31 -13.43 8.56 15.78
C ARG A 31 -14.01 7.36 15.05
N TYR A 32 -14.28 7.54 13.76
CA TYR A 32 -14.73 6.46 12.91
C TYR A 32 -13.53 5.58 12.52
N ALA A 33 -13.68 4.26 12.66
CA ALA A 33 -12.66 3.33 12.18
C ALA A 33 -12.40 3.50 10.67
N SER A 34 -13.43 3.87 9.91
CA SER A 34 -13.36 4.17 8.49
C SER A 34 -12.48 5.39 8.13
N HIS A 35 -12.14 6.26 9.08
CA HIS A 35 -11.19 7.37 8.84
C HIS A 35 -9.74 6.93 9.02
N ILE A 36 -9.49 5.93 9.87
CA ILE A 36 -8.14 5.52 10.25
C ILE A 36 -7.68 4.30 9.43
N LEU A 37 -8.59 3.48 8.92
CA LEU A 37 -8.21 2.26 8.20
C LEU A 37 -7.51 2.50 6.85
N PHE A 38 -7.43 3.75 6.37
CA PHE A 38 -6.52 4.09 5.29
C PHE A 38 -5.05 3.86 5.67
N CYS A 39 -4.72 3.94 6.97
CA CYS A 39 -3.37 3.72 7.47
C CYS A 39 -2.82 2.36 7.05
N GLU A 40 -3.65 1.33 7.03
CA GLU A 40 -3.23 -0.01 6.61
C GLU A 40 -2.75 -0.08 5.15
N PHE A 41 -3.22 0.80 4.28
CA PHE A 41 -2.71 0.95 2.92
C PHE A 41 -1.50 1.88 2.88
N ILE A 42 -1.57 3.02 3.56
CA ILE A 42 -0.51 4.03 3.60
C ILE A 42 0.77 3.43 4.19
N ASP A 43 0.69 2.62 5.24
CA ASP A 43 1.82 1.91 5.86
C ASP A 43 2.54 1.01 4.86
N ASN A 44 1.79 0.24 4.07
CA ASN A 44 2.37 -0.58 3.00
C ASN A 44 3.04 0.28 1.92
N SER A 45 2.43 1.41 1.57
CA SER A 45 3.00 2.34 0.59
C SER A 45 4.25 3.06 1.11
N ILE A 46 4.31 3.43 2.40
CA ILE A 46 5.51 3.99 3.04
C ILE A 46 6.65 2.97 2.99
N GLN A 47 6.39 1.72 3.37
CA GLN A 47 7.38 0.65 3.31
C GLN A 47 7.89 0.44 1.89
N ALA A 48 6.98 0.38 0.91
CA ALA A 48 7.33 0.24 -0.50
C ALA A 48 8.21 1.39 -1.01
N LEU A 49 7.84 2.64 -0.70
CA LEU A 49 8.62 3.82 -1.10
C LEU A 49 9.98 3.90 -0.38
N HIS A 50 10.05 3.46 0.88
CA HIS A 50 11.31 3.38 1.61
C HIS A 50 12.25 2.35 0.97
N LEU A 51 11.74 1.19 0.59
CA LEU A 51 12.49 0.16 -0.14
C LEU A 51 13.07 0.69 -1.45
N SER A 52 12.27 1.44 -2.25
CA SER A 52 12.76 2.08 -3.48
C SER A 52 13.94 3.03 -3.23
N LYS A 53 13.92 3.79 -2.12
CA LYS A 53 15.01 4.71 -1.75
C LYS A 53 16.28 3.94 -1.39
N VAL A 54 16.16 2.90 -0.56
CA VAL A 54 17.30 2.08 -0.13
C VAL A 54 17.94 1.38 -1.33
N LEU A 55 17.13 0.82 -2.23
CA LEU A 55 17.60 0.13 -3.42
C LEU A 55 18.14 1.05 -4.52
N LYS A 56 17.93 2.36 -4.42
CA LYS A 56 18.13 3.33 -5.51
C LYS A 56 17.45 2.89 -6.82
N SER A 57 16.42 2.06 -6.70
CA SER A 57 15.71 1.49 -7.83
C SER A 57 14.56 2.43 -8.19
N CYS A 58 14.62 2.94 -9.42
CA CYS A 58 13.46 3.45 -10.16
C CYS A 58 12.89 4.85 -9.83
N GLN A 59 13.49 5.67 -8.96
CA GLN A 59 13.07 7.08 -8.85
C GLN A 59 14.24 8.07 -9.06
N PRO A 60 14.10 9.07 -9.96
CA PRO A 60 14.86 10.31 -9.85
C PRO A 60 14.61 10.89 -8.45
N ALA A 61 15.53 11.71 -7.93
CA ALA A 61 15.44 12.35 -6.61
C ALA A 61 14.24 13.32 -6.50
N GLY A 62 13.02 12.79 -6.52
CA GLY A 62 11.75 13.50 -6.50
C GLY A 62 10.89 13.06 -5.31
N LEU A 63 9.84 13.84 -5.05
CA LEU A 63 8.89 13.61 -3.96
C LEU A 63 8.22 12.24 -4.11
N SER A 64 8.37 11.39 -3.09
CA SER A 64 7.61 10.15 -2.93
C SER A 64 6.18 10.51 -2.55
N THR A 65 5.22 10.23 -3.43
CA THR A 65 3.80 10.55 -3.23
C THR A 65 2.99 9.28 -2.99
N ILE A 66 2.12 9.33 -1.99
CA ILE A 66 1.04 8.37 -1.74
C ILE A 66 -0.26 9.12 -1.92
N GLU A 67 -1.15 8.62 -2.77
CA GLU A 67 -2.41 9.27 -3.11
C GLU A 67 -3.58 8.39 -2.65
N VAL A 68 -4.53 8.99 -1.95
CA VAL A 68 -5.80 8.34 -1.59
C VAL A 68 -6.92 9.05 -2.34
N HIS A 69 -7.56 8.31 -3.25
CA HIS A 69 -8.64 8.77 -4.11
C HIS A 69 -9.97 8.26 -3.59
N LEU A 70 -10.83 9.17 -3.14
CA LEU A 70 -12.21 8.88 -2.76
C LEU A 70 -13.13 9.23 -3.92
N ILE A 71 -13.76 8.21 -4.52
CA ILE A 71 -14.54 8.39 -5.75
C ILE A 71 -16.02 8.29 -5.42
N PHE A 72 -16.70 9.42 -5.59
CA PHE A 72 -18.13 9.56 -5.31
C PHE A 72 -18.95 9.39 -6.60
N SER A 73 -20.14 8.79 -6.48
CA SER A 73 -21.09 8.77 -7.60
C SER A 73 -21.48 10.19 -7.97
N TRP A 74 -21.71 10.44 -9.26
CA TRP A 74 -22.46 11.62 -9.64
C TRP A 74 -23.93 11.45 -9.17
N GLU A 75 -24.69 12.55 -9.06
CA GLU A 75 -26.04 12.66 -8.48
C GLU A 75 -26.97 11.43 -8.68
N PRO A 76 -27.93 11.16 -7.76
CA PRO A 76 -28.44 12.04 -6.71
C PRO A 76 -27.86 11.80 -5.30
N THR A 77 -27.10 10.72 -5.10
CA THR A 77 -26.73 10.29 -3.74
C THR A 77 -25.35 10.75 -3.31
N LYS A 78 -24.48 11.16 -4.25
CA LYS A 78 -23.05 11.50 -4.01
C LYS A 78 -22.37 10.53 -3.05
N LYS A 79 -22.71 9.25 -3.15
CA LYS A 79 -22.20 8.22 -2.25
C LYS A 79 -20.79 7.83 -2.66
N LEU A 80 -19.96 7.48 -1.68
CA LEU A 80 -18.68 6.87 -1.95
C LEU A 80 -18.90 5.54 -2.69
N THR A 81 -18.31 5.40 -3.88
CA THR A 81 -18.43 4.20 -4.72
C THR A 81 -17.16 3.38 -4.76
N HIS A 82 -16.02 4.05 -4.70
CA HIS A 82 -14.71 3.43 -4.76
C HIS A 82 -13.72 4.19 -3.88
N ILE A 83 -12.76 3.44 -3.36
CA ILE A 83 -11.55 3.98 -2.73
C ILE A 83 -10.39 3.45 -3.54
N ALA A 84 -9.45 4.31 -3.93
CA ALA A 84 -8.22 3.89 -4.54
C ALA A 84 -7.01 4.45 -3.78
N VAL A 85 -6.01 3.62 -3.51
CA VAL A 85 -4.73 4.02 -2.92
C VAL A 85 -3.64 3.74 -3.94
N PHE A 86 -2.89 4.78 -4.29
CA PHE A 86 -1.89 4.75 -5.34
C PHE A 86 -0.54 5.20 -4.77
N ASP A 87 0.49 4.41 -5.03
CA ASP A 87 1.87 4.78 -4.76
C ASP A 87 2.78 4.49 -5.95
N ARG A 88 3.87 5.24 -6.02
CA ARG A 88 4.91 5.09 -7.04
C ARG A 88 6.07 4.22 -6.57
N GLY A 89 5.80 3.26 -5.68
CA GLY A 89 6.78 2.31 -5.18
C GLY A 89 7.32 1.37 -6.27
N PRO A 90 8.08 0.34 -5.87
CA PRO A 90 8.75 -0.57 -6.80
C PRO A 90 7.79 -1.58 -7.45
N GLY A 91 6.50 -1.54 -7.10
CA GLY A 91 5.51 -2.54 -7.49
C GLY A 91 5.75 -3.91 -6.83
N MET A 92 4.97 -4.91 -7.24
CA MET A 92 5.04 -6.29 -6.74
C MET A 92 5.30 -7.26 -7.90
N SER A 93 6.09 -8.31 -7.64
CA SER A 93 6.18 -9.48 -8.52
C SER A 93 4.96 -10.39 -8.34
N ASP A 94 4.82 -11.43 -9.16
CA ASP A 94 3.79 -12.45 -8.98
C ASP A 94 3.90 -13.10 -7.60
N GLU A 95 5.10 -13.41 -7.14
CA GLU A 95 5.37 -14.00 -5.83
C GLU A 95 5.00 -13.02 -4.70
N ALA A 96 5.34 -11.74 -4.83
CA ALA A 96 4.98 -10.73 -3.85
C ALA A 96 3.46 -10.49 -3.81
N LEU A 97 2.78 -10.55 -4.96
CA LEU A 97 1.33 -10.43 -5.08
C LEU A 97 0.61 -11.66 -4.50
N VAL A 98 1.15 -12.87 -4.73
CA VAL A 98 0.72 -14.11 -4.04
C VAL A 98 0.94 -14.00 -2.54
N GLY A 99 2.11 -13.50 -2.10
CA GLY A 99 2.39 -13.30 -0.68
C GLY A 99 1.41 -12.30 -0.06
N TRP A 100 1.12 -11.20 -0.73
CA TRP A 100 0.06 -10.27 -0.32
C TRP A 100 -1.30 -10.94 -0.27
N SER A 101 -1.62 -11.86 -1.18
CA SER A 101 -2.89 -12.60 -1.21
C SER A 101 -3.12 -13.46 0.04
N GLU A 102 -2.05 -13.94 0.67
CA GLU A 102 -2.12 -14.84 1.82
C GLU A 102 -2.35 -14.08 3.14
N MET A 103 -3.27 -14.55 3.98
CA MET A 103 -3.50 -13.97 5.30
C MET A 103 -2.44 -14.40 6.30
N GLY A 104 -1.87 -13.43 7.02
CA GLY A 104 -0.98 -13.71 8.15
C GLY A 104 0.44 -14.12 7.75
N LYS A 105 0.86 -13.78 6.53
CA LYS A 105 2.28 -13.70 6.19
C LYS A 105 2.76 -12.25 6.38
N PRO A 106 3.51 -11.94 7.45
CA PRO A 106 4.18 -10.65 7.66
C PRO A 106 4.89 -10.12 6.41
N ALA A 107 5.09 -8.81 6.28
CA ALA A 107 5.88 -8.26 5.17
C ALA A 107 7.27 -8.90 5.12
N GLU A 108 7.94 -9.04 6.27
CA GLU A 108 9.28 -9.65 6.37
C GLU A 108 9.36 -11.09 5.81
N GLN A 109 8.31 -11.90 6.02
CA GLN A 109 8.26 -13.28 5.50
C GLN A 109 7.87 -13.35 4.01
N ARG A 110 7.21 -12.31 3.50
CA ARG A 110 6.91 -12.15 2.06
C ARG A 110 8.13 -11.63 1.31
N GLU A 111 8.94 -10.84 2.00
CA GLU A 111 10.08 -10.12 1.46
C GLU A 111 11.40 -10.91 1.53
N GLU A 112 11.47 -12.05 2.22
CA GLU A 112 12.66 -12.93 2.25
C GLU A 112 13.15 -13.35 0.85
N HIS A 113 12.27 -13.29 -0.15
CA HIS A 113 12.58 -13.52 -1.57
C HIS A 113 12.42 -12.26 -2.45
N SER A 114 12.07 -11.11 -1.88
CA SER A 114 12.00 -9.86 -2.61
C SER A 114 13.39 -9.23 -2.74
N PRO A 115 13.79 -8.76 -3.93
CA PRO A 115 15.03 -8.01 -4.10
C PRO A 115 15.01 -6.77 -3.19
N GLY A 116 15.98 -6.63 -2.28
CA GLY A 116 16.12 -5.46 -1.42
C GLY A 116 15.67 -5.59 0.03
N ALA A 117 15.02 -6.68 0.42
CA ALA A 117 14.57 -6.86 1.80
C ALA A 117 15.72 -6.99 2.80
N ASN A 118 16.76 -7.72 2.40
CA ASN A 118 17.97 -7.88 3.20
C ASN A 118 18.73 -6.55 3.29
N GLU A 119 18.76 -5.78 2.21
CA GLU A 119 19.34 -4.45 2.13
C GLU A 119 18.56 -3.47 3.02
N LEU A 120 17.23 -3.51 3.02
CA LEU A 120 16.37 -2.72 3.90
C LEU A 120 16.60 -3.07 5.37
N ARG A 121 16.66 -4.36 5.70
CA ARG A 121 16.96 -4.83 7.05
C ARG A 121 18.35 -4.38 7.51
N LEU A 122 19.36 -4.53 6.65
CA LEU A 122 20.72 -4.09 6.97
C LEU A 122 20.80 -2.57 7.10
N HIS A 123 20.10 -1.83 6.24
CA HIS A 123 19.99 -0.38 6.31
C HIS A 123 19.39 0.06 7.65
N ASN A 124 18.29 -0.56 8.09
CA ASN A 124 17.61 -0.18 9.33
C ASN A 124 18.34 -0.67 10.59
N GLN A 125 19.16 -1.73 10.48
CA GLN A 125 20.07 -2.15 11.57
C GLN A 125 21.26 -1.20 11.74
N THR A 126 21.65 -0.48 10.68
CA THR A 126 22.86 0.35 10.67
C THR A 126 22.57 1.84 10.76
N GLN A 127 21.36 2.28 10.44
CA GLN A 127 20.92 3.67 10.56
C GLN A 127 19.84 3.80 11.63
N GLU A 128 20.12 4.59 12.67
CA GLU A 128 19.08 5.07 13.56
C GLU A 128 18.18 6.05 12.79
N ALA A 129 16.91 5.72 12.62
CA ALA A 129 15.92 6.66 12.10
C ALA A 129 15.39 7.53 13.25
N PRO A 130 15.27 8.86 13.07
CA PRO A 130 14.70 9.71 14.11
C PRO A 130 13.25 9.29 14.39
N PHE A 131 12.90 9.24 15.67
CA PHE A 131 11.57 8.82 16.14
C PHE A 131 11.16 7.40 15.70
N GLN A 132 12.12 6.55 15.35
CA GLN A 132 11.86 5.20 14.80
C GLN A 132 11.03 5.22 13.51
N ALA A 133 11.06 6.33 12.75
CA ALA A 133 10.41 6.45 11.46
C ALA A 133 11.26 5.81 10.34
N ASP A 134 11.50 4.51 10.48
CA ASP A 134 12.37 3.69 9.63
C ASP A 134 11.65 3.05 8.43
N GLY A 135 10.36 3.37 8.24
CA GLY A 135 9.53 2.84 7.17
C GLY A 135 9.09 1.38 7.35
N GLN A 136 9.41 0.71 8.46
CA GLN A 136 8.96 -0.67 8.74
C GLN A 136 7.65 -0.68 9.52
N LEU A 137 6.54 -0.51 8.79
CA LEU A 137 5.21 -0.44 9.39
C LEU A 137 4.42 -1.76 9.22
N GLY A 138 4.80 -2.63 8.28
CA GLY A 138 4.03 -3.84 7.90
C GLY A 138 4.31 -5.11 8.72
N PHE A 139 3.86 -5.20 9.97
CA PHE A 139 4.20 -6.34 10.84
C PHE A 139 3.32 -7.61 10.65
N PHE A 140 2.00 -7.48 10.50
CA PHE A 140 1.09 -8.65 10.64
C PHE A 140 0.65 -9.30 9.32
N GLY A 141 0.87 -8.65 8.17
CA GLY A 141 0.52 -9.22 6.87
C GLY A 141 -0.98 -9.37 6.56
N LYS A 142 -1.83 -8.69 7.33
CA LYS A 142 -3.31 -8.75 7.20
C LYS A 142 -3.96 -7.39 6.94
N GLY A 143 -3.27 -6.31 7.29
CA GLY A 143 -3.75 -4.93 7.32
C GLY A 143 -4.59 -4.49 6.13
N SER A 144 -3.95 -4.29 4.98
CA SER A 144 -4.62 -3.77 3.76
C SER A 144 -5.75 -4.67 3.25
N LYS A 145 -5.66 -6.00 3.43
CA LYS A 145 -6.76 -6.91 3.11
C LYS A 145 -7.94 -6.71 4.06
N ALA A 146 -7.64 -6.58 5.36
CA ALA A 146 -8.66 -6.37 6.38
C ALA A 146 -9.38 -5.03 6.20
N ALA A 147 -8.62 -3.95 5.94
CA ALA A 147 -9.16 -2.64 5.62
C ALA A 147 -9.97 -2.66 4.31
N GLY A 148 -9.47 -3.32 3.25
CA GLY A 148 -10.20 -3.43 1.99
C GLY A 148 -11.58 -4.07 2.13
N PHE A 149 -11.67 -5.18 2.88
CA PHE A 149 -12.96 -5.85 3.13
C PHE A 149 -13.79 -5.19 4.25
N PHE A 150 -13.20 -4.36 5.10
CA PHE A 150 -13.95 -3.44 5.96
C PHE A 150 -14.68 -2.39 5.12
N TYR A 151 -14.03 -1.83 4.10
CA TYR A 151 -14.58 -0.76 3.26
C TYR A 151 -15.60 -1.26 2.24
N GLY A 152 -15.32 -2.38 1.56
CA GLY A 152 -16.19 -2.89 0.49
C GLY A 152 -16.16 -4.40 0.33
N GLU A 153 -16.77 -4.87 -0.75
CA GLU A 153 -16.89 -6.30 -1.05
C GLU A 153 -15.92 -6.78 -2.14
N CYS A 154 -15.14 -5.89 -2.73
CA CYS A 154 -14.19 -6.22 -3.78
C CYS A 154 -12.91 -5.43 -3.58
N VAL A 155 -11.77 -6.13 -3.63
CA VAL A 155 -10.44 -5.54 -3.51
C VAL A 155 -9.61 -5.98 -4.71
N THR A 156 -9.09 -5.01 -5.44
CA THR A 156 -8.23 -5.24 -6.61
C THR A 156 -6.88 -4.61 -6.36
N ALA A 157 -5.82 -5.39 -6.49
CA ALA A 157 -4.44 -4.91 -6.51
C ALA A 157 -3.94 -4.90 -7.96
N VAL A 158 -3.50 -3.74 -8.43
CA VAL A 158 -2.89 -3.53 -9.75
C VAL A 158 -1.46 -3.03 -9.53
N THR A 159 -0.49 -3.61 -10.22
CA THR A 159 0.91 -3.30 -9.95
C THR A 159 1.80 -3.49 -11.17
N LYS A 160 2.89 -2.73 -11.21
CA LYS A 160 3.90 -2.76 -12.26
C LYS A 160 5.28 -2.49 -11.65
N ARG A 161 6.28 -3.32 -11.97
CA ARG A 161 7.63 -3.21 -11.38
C ARG A 161 8.59 -2.32 -12.15
N SER A 162 8.46 -2.27 -13.46
CA SER A 162 9.35 -1.48 -14.32
C SER A 162 8.65 -1.16 -15.64
N ARG A 163 9.18 -0.16 -16.37
CA ARG A 163 8.54 0.36 -17.60
C ARG A 163 8.26 -0.74 -18.62
N ASP A 164 9.19 -1.66 -18.76
CA ASP A 164 9.19 -2.74 -19.76
C ASP A 164 8.47 -4.01 -19.27
N GLU A 165 8.08 -4.03 -17.98
CA GLU A 165 7.33 -5.13 -17.44
C GLU A 165 5.82 -4.96 -17.66
N PRO A 166 5.12 -6.08 -17.92
CA PRO A 166 3.66 -6.09 -17.93
C PRO A 166 3.06 -5.73 -16.56
N THR A 167 1.85 -5.19 -16.60
CA THR A 167 1.04 -4.95 -15.40
C THR A 167 0.44 -6.26 -14.90
N ARG A 168 0.36 -6.40 -13.58
CA ARG A 168 -0.24 -7.53 -12.87
C ARG A 168 -1.44 -7.08 -12.08
N GLU A 169 -2.50 -7.90 -12.12
CA GLU A 169 -3.77 -7.59 -11.49
C GLU A 169 -4.27 -8.80 -10.71
N LEU A 170 -4.57 -8.63 -9.42
CA LEU A 170 -5.20 -9.65 -8.58
C LEU A 170 -6.46 -9.05 -7.96
N ARG A 171 -7.59 -9.71 -8.16
CA ARG A 171 -8.88 -9.29 -7.63
C ARG A 171 -9.47 -10.34 -6.72
N PHE A 172 -9.94 -9.90 -5.56
CA PHE A 172 -10.77 -10.68 -4.66
C PHE A 172 -12.19 -10.11 -4.63
N ASP A 173 -13.18 -11.00 -4.77
CA ASP A 173 -14.58 -10.63 -4.86
C ASP A 173 -15.40 -11.48 -3.88
N ALA A 174 -15.87 -10.86 -2.79
CA ALA A 174 -16.57 -11.56 -1.72
C ALA A 174 -17.88 -12.21 -2.18
N LEU A 175 -18.58 -11.63 -3.16
CA LEU A 175 -19.80 -12.21 -3.72
C LEU A 175 -19.48 -13.44 -4.55
N LYS A 176 -18.45 -13.40 -5.39
CA LYS A 176 -18.02 -14.57 -6.18
C LYS A 176 -17.54 -15.71 -5.28
N MET A 177 -16.78 -15.41 -4.23
CA MET A 177 -16.32 -16.41 -3.27
C MET A 177 -17.50 -17.08 -2.55
N ARG A 178 -18.47 -16.30 -2.04
CA ARG A 178 -19.69 -16.84 -1.40
C ARG A 178 -20.54 -17.67 -2.36
N ALA A 179 -20.67 -17.23 -3.61
CA ALA A 179 -21.42 -17.96 -4.63
C ALA A 179 -20.73 -19.29 -4.99
N ALA A 180 -19.41 -19.30 -5.17
CA ALA A 180 -18.63 -20.50 -5.41
C ALA A 180 -18.74 -21.48 -4.22
N GLU A 181 -18.65 -20.98 -2.99
CA GLU A 181 -18.80 -21.77 -1.77
C GLU A 181 -20.19 -22.42 -1.68
N ALA A 182 -21.26 -21.66 -1.93
CA ALA A 182 -22.64 -22.16 -1.95
C ALA A 182 -22.88 -23.21 -3.05
N GLN A 183 -22.09 -23.17 -4.13
CA GLN A 183 -22.16 -24.13 -5.24
C GLN A 183 -21.15 -25.29 -5.09
N HIS A 184 -20.45 -25.40 -3.97
CA HIS A 184 -19.36 -26.37 -3.75
C HIS A 184 -18.25 -26.31 -4.82
N GLN A 185 -18.00 -25.10 -5.36
CA GLN A 185 -16.91 -24.80 -6.26
C GLN A 185 -15.69 -24.28 -5.49
N GLU A 186 -14.56 -24.22 -6.16
CA GLU A 186 -13.28 -23.78 -5.61
C GLU A 186 -13.25 -22.25 -5.42
N TRP A 187 -13.83 -21.80 -4.30
CA TRP A 187 -13.89 -20.39 -3.91
C TRP A 187 -12.51 -19.79 -3.60
N ASP A 188 -11.52 -20.64 -3.32
CA ASP A 188 -10.16 -20.26 -2.96
C ASP A 188 -9.27 -19.94 -4.17
N ARG A 189 -9.71 -20.30 -5.38
CA ARG A 189 -8.99 -20.06 -6.64
C ARG A 189 -9.23 -18.65 -7.16
N ASN A 190 -8.16 -17.87 -7.19
CA ASN A 190 -8.09 -16.55 -7.79
C ASN A 190 -7.01 -16.55 -8.87
N PHE A 191 -6.95 -15.50 -9.69
CA PHE A 191 -5.99 -15.43 -10.78
C PHE A 191 -5.29 -14.08 -10.80
N ILE A 192 -3.96 -14.11 -10.96
CA ILE A 192 -3.21 -12.95 -11.40
C ILE A 192 -3.38 -12.84 -12.90
N VAL A 193 -3.94 -11.73 -13.34
CA VAL A 193 -4.10 -11.40 -14.76
C VAL A 193 -2.91 -10.54 -15.18
N THR A 194 -2.30 -10.92 -16.30
CA THR A 194 -1.19 -10.20 -16.91
C THR A 194 -1.69 -9.32 -18.05
N ARG A 195 -1.37 -8.02 -17.99
CA ARG A 195 -1.70 -7.04 -19.02
C ARG A 195 -0.43 -6.44 -19.62
N HIS A 196 -0.27 -6.56 -20.93
CA HIS A 196 0.84 -5.95 -21.66
C HIS A 196 0.44 -4.56 -22.19
N GLN A 197 1.41 -3.64 -22.29
CA GLN A 197 1.18 -2.33 -22.91
C GLN A 197 0.82 -2.48 -24.41
N GLY A 198 -0.16 -1.71 -24.88
CA GLY A 198 -0.58 -1.70 -26.30
C GLY A 198 -2.08 -2.01 -26.50
N ARG A 199 -2.48 -2.38 -27.72
CA ARG A 199 -3.89 -2.64 -28.10
C ARG A 199 -4.56 -3.80 -27.34
N ASP A 200 -3.78 -4.63 -26.64
CA ASP A 200 -4.28 -5.73 -25.80
C ASP A 200 -4.60 -5.26 -24.34
N ALA A 201 -4.49 -3.97 -24.03
CA ALA A 201 -4.69 -3.40 -22.70
C ALA A 201 -6.16 -3.38 -22.19
N ILE A 202 -7.10 -4.00 -22.90
CA ILE A 202 -8.54 -3.81 -22.64
C ILE A 202 -9.11 -4.74 -21.56
N LEU A 203 -8.55 -5.91 -21.28
CA LEU A 203 -9.41 -7.01 -20.82
C LEU A 203 -9.44 -7.35 -19.31
N ALA A 204 -8.71 -6.64 -18.45
CA ALA A 204 -8.62 -7.00 -17.01
C ALA A 204 -9.41 -6.04 -16.08
N THR A 205 -9.46 -4.76 -16.44
CA THR A 205 -10.26 -3.71 -15.78
C THR A 205 -11.50 -3.32 -16.59
N ASP A 206 -11.93 -4.16 -17.53
CA ASP A 206 -13.07 -3.88 -18.40
C ASP A 206 -14.36 -3.56 -17.63
N HIS A 207 -14.54 -4.15 -16.44
CA HIS A 207 -15.66 -3.81 -15.56
C HIS A 207 -15.62 -2.33 -15.09
N TRP A 208 -14.44 -1.73 -14.89
CA TRP A 208 -14.32 -0.31 -14.56
C TRP A 208 -14.68 0.62 -15.73
N ARG A 209 -14.60 0.14 -16.97
CA ARG A 209 -14.93 0.94 -18.15
C ARG A 209 -16.36 1.44 -18.12
N ASP A 210 -17.27 0.55 -17.76
CA ASP A 210 -18.70 0.87 -17.69
C ASP A 210 -19.11 1.35 -16.29
N GLU A 211 -18.43 0.89 -15.23
CA GLU A 211 -18.80 1.19 -13.84
C GLU A 211 -18.21 2.51 -13.30
N CYS A 212 -16.99 2.89 -13.71
CA CYS A 212 -16.29 4.04 -13.12
C CYS A 212 -15.19 4.62 -14.03
N PRO A 213 -15.52 5.56 -14.93
CA PRO A 213 -14.54 6.20 -15.81
C PRO A 213 -13.37 6.88 -15.08
N ALA A 214 -13.60 7.36 -13.85
CA ALA A 214 -12.54 7.95 -13.02
C ALA A 214 -11.44 6.94 -12.64
N LEU A 215 -11.79 5.68 -12.40
CA LEU A 215 -10.81 4.63 -12.13
C LEU A 215 -9.98 4.28 -13.37
N LEU A 216 -10.59 4.31 -14.56
CA LEU A 216 -9.84 4.15 -15.80
C LEU A 216 -8.82 5.27 -15.99
N ALA A 217 -9.24 6.53 -15.80
CA ALA A 217 -8.33 7.66 -15.90
C ALA A 217 -7.17 7.57 -14.89
N LEU A 218 -7.45 7.10 -13.66
CA LEU A 218 -6.42 6.85 -12.65
C LEU A 218 -5.46 5.72 -13.07
N LEU A 219 -5.98 4.63 -13.64
CA LEU A 219 -5.15 3.53 -14.14
C LEU A 219 -4.27 3.96 -15.31
N GLU A 220 -4.81 4.74 -16.24
CA GLU A 220 -4.05 5.31 -17.37
C GLU A 220 -2.92 6.22 -16.88
N ALA A 221 -3.20 7.06 -15.87
CA ALA A 221 -2.18 7.88 -15.23
C ALA A 221 -1.13 7.01 -14.50
N ALA A 222 -1.56 5.96 -13.80
CA ALA A 222 -0.66 5.02 -13.13
C ALA A 222 0.28 4.32 -14.14
N ASP A 223 -0.26 3.85 -15.28
CA ASP A 223 0.49 3.17 -16.34
C ASP A 223 1.54 4.03 -17.03
N ALA A 224 1.44 5.36 -16.91
CA ALA A 224 2.47 6.30 -17.38
C ALA A 224 3.74 6.25 -16.50
N HIS A 225 3.66 5.71 -15.29
CA HIS A 225 4.81 5.51 -14.41
C HIS A 225 5.59 4.24 -14.75
N ALA A 226 6.89 4.26 -14.44
CA ALA A 226 7.75 3.10 -14.63
C ALA A 226 7.34 1.94 -13.70
N SER A 227 7.05 2.26 -12.45
CA SER A 227 6.61 1.31 -11.43
C SER A 227 5.51 1.94 -10.57
N TYR A 228 4.60 1.11 -10.06
CA TYR A 228 3.55 1.54 -9.15
C TYR A 228 2.83 0.37 -8.46
N SER A 229 2.08 0.72 -7.42
CA SER A 229 1.00 -0.10 -6.86
C SER A 229 -0.27 0.73 -6.76
N LEU A 230 -1.39 0.13 -7.16
CA LEU A 230 -2.73 0.71 -7.12
C LEU A 230 -3.67 -0.30 -6.48
N PHE A 231 -4.20 0.02 -5.31
CA PHE A 231 -5.22 -0.76 -4.64
C PHE A 231 -6.58 -0.10 -4.82
N VAL A 232 -7.57 -0.84 -5.29
CA VAL A 232 -8.93 -0.34 -5.48
C VAL A 232 -9.89 -1.18 -4.66
N VAL A 233 -10.68 -0.51 -3.83
CA VAL A 233 -11.82 -1.10 -3.14
C VAL A 233 -13.10 -0.64 -3.85
N SER A 234 -13.94 -1.59 -4.25
CA SER A 234 -15.23 -1.32 -4.89
C SER A 234 -16.38 -2.02 -4.17
N ARG A 235 -17.61 -1.64 -4.54
CA ARG A 235 -18.84 -2.04 -3.83
C ARG A 235 -18.73 -1.72 -2.34
N ILE A 236 -18.52 -0.44 -2.07
CA ILE A 236 -18.40 0.10 -0.72
C ILE A 236 -19.67 -0.22 0.08
N HIS A 237 -19.50 -0.66 1.32
CA HIS A 237 -20.63 -0.98 2.19
C HIS A 237 -21.44 0.28 2.48
N ASP A 238 -22.77 0.18 2.50
CA ASP A 238 -23.64 1.34 2.78
C ASP A 238 -23.33 2.04 4.11
N SER A 239 -22.91 1.28 5.13
CA SER A 239 -22.49 1.87 6.41
C SER A 239 -21.26 2.75 6.27
N VAL A 240 -20.27 2.31 5.48
CA VAL A 240 -19.05 3.08 5.21
C VAL A 240 -19.36 4.29 4.33
N ALA A 241 -20.20 4.11 3.31
CA ALA A 241 -20.65 5.21 2.45
C ALA A 241 -21.48 6.27 3.21
N GLY A 242 -22.06 5.92 4.37
CA GLY A 242 -22.72 6.85 5.28
C GLY A 242 -21.78 7.56 6.26
N GLU A 243 -20.58 7.03 6.47
CA GLU A 243 -19.54 7.64 7.33
C GLU A 243 -18.58 8.52 6.52
N ILE A 244 -18.27 8.11 5.28
CA ILE A 244 -17.36 8.83 4.39
C ILE A 244 -18.18 9.54 3.30
N ASP A 245 -18.31 10.86 3.44
CA ASP A 245 -18.92 11.75 2.47
C ASP A 245 -17.96 12.88 2.08
N LEU A 246 -18.39 13.76 1.17
CA LEU A 246 -17.58 14.91 0.73
C LEU A 246 -17.22 15.88 1.86
N HIS A 247 -18.06 15.98 2.90
CA HIS A 247 -17.84 16.87 4.04
C HIS A 247 -16.87 16.28 5.07
N SER A 248 -16.73 14.95 5.13
CA SER A 248 -15.78 14.31 6.04
C SER A 248 -14.34 14.28 5.50
N VAL A 249 -14.11 14.53 4.20
CA VAL A 249 -12.77 14.51 3.58
C VAL A 249 -11.73 15.38 4.31
N PRO A 250 -12.00 16.64 4.70
CA PRO A 250 -11.03 17.44 5.45
C PRO A 250 -10.70 16.86 6.82
N ALA A 251 -11.68 16.26 7.51
CA ALA A 251 -11.47 15.62 8.80
C ALA A 251 -10.60 14.36 8.66
N ILE A 252 -10.90 13.51 7.67
CA ILE A 252 -10.08 12.33 7.33
C ILE A 252 -8.64 12.75 7.04
N ALA A 253 -8.44 13.78 6.20
CA ALA A 253 -7.11 14.27 5.88
C ALA A 253 -6.36 14.79 7.12
N SER A 254 -7.05 15.47 8.03
CA SER A 254 -6.46 15.94 9.30
C SER A 254 -6.08 14.78 10.21
N GLU A 255 -6.97 13.79 10.37
CA GLU A 255 -6.71 12.61 11.21
C GLU A 255 -5.52 11.79 10.67
N LEU A 256 -5.44 11.59 9.35
CA LEU A 256 -4.31 10.91 8.72
C LEU A 256 -3.02 11.72 8.87
N ARG A 257 -3.08 13.06 8.75
CA ARG A 257 -1.91 13.91 9.01
C ARG A 257 -1.43 13.77 10.45
N ASP A 258 -2.33 13.71 11.42
CA ASP A 258 -1.97 13.55 12.83
C ASP A 258 -1.26 12.20 13.07
N VAL A 259 -1.79 11.11 12.48
CA VAL A 259 -1.17 9.78 12.56
C VAL A 259 0.22 9.78 11.92
N TYR A 260 0.36 10.39 10.75
CA TYR A 260 1.61 10.42 9.98
C TYR A 260 2.44 11.69 10.20
N TYR A 261 2.20 12.42 11.29
CA TYR A 261 2.85 13.72 11.55
C TYR A 261 4.38 13.63 11.45
N VAL A 262 4.97 12.55 11.98
CA VAL A 262 6.42 12.34 11.89
C VAL A 262 6.87 12.19 10.44
N TYR A 263 6.17 11.41 9.61
CA TYR A 263 6.52 11.21 8.21
C TYR A 263 6.27 12.46 7.34
N CYS A 264 5.26 13.27 7.67
CA CYS A 264 4.91 14.48 6.92
C CYS A 264 5.75 15.71 7.31
N ASP A 265 5.89 15.96 8.61
CA ASP A 265 6.40 17.24 9.16
C ASP A 265 7.62 17.05 10.08
N GLY A 266 7.72 15.90 10.75
CA GLY A 266 8.72 15.65 11.80
C GLY A 266 10.07 15.12 11.32
N LEU A 267 10.10 14.38 10.21
CA LEU A 267 11.26 13.61 9.77
C LEU A 267 12.45 14.49 9.40
N GLU A 268 12.21 15.56 8.64
CA GLU A 268 13.25 16.51 8.22
C GLU A 268 13.92 17.15 9.44
N ARG A 269 13.13 17.62 10.41
CA ARG A 269 13.65 18.19 11.67
C ARG A 269 14.41 17.16 12.49
N GLY A 270 13.94 15.91 12.51
CA GLY A 270 14.63 14.80 13.17
C GLY A 270 16.01 14.54 12.57
N LEU A 271 16.08 14.48 11.24
CA LEU A 271 17.33 14.26 10.49
C LEU A 271 18.33 15.40 10.69
N GLN A 272 17.88 16.66 10.64
CA GLN A 272 18.74 17.83 10.90
C GLN A 272 19.39 17.75 12.29
N ARG A 273 18.61 17.46 13.34
CA ARG A 273 19.13 17.32 14.71
C ARG A 273 20.14 16.19 14.87
N MET A 274 19.95 15.08 14.16
CA MET A 274 20.91 13.98 14.17
C MET A 274 22.24 14.39 13.51
N GLN A 275 22.18 15.10 12.38
CA GLN A 275 23.38 15.61 11.69
C GLN A 275 24.16 16.62 12.55
N GLU A 276 23.46 17.52 13.25
CA GLU A 276 24.06 18.47 14.20
C GLU A 276 24.84 17.74 15.31
N ARG A 277 24.23 16.72 15.94
CA ARG A 277 24.87 15.91 16.99
C ARG A 277 26.10 15.16 16.51
N SER A 278 26.05 14.59 15.30
CA SER A 278 27.20 13.89 14.71
C SER A 278 28.38 14.84 14.46
N SER A 279 28.09 16.10 14.10
CA SER A 279 29.08 17.14 13.83
C SER A 279 29.73 17.68 15.11
N GLU A 280 28.96 17.82 16.20
CA GLU A 280 29.47 18.22 17.51
C GLU A 280 30.38 17.15 18.14
N GLY A 281 30.05 15.87 17.98
CA GLY A 281 30.86 14.74 18.48
C GLY A 281 32.22 14.60 17.78
N THR A 282 32.34 15.01 16.51
CA THR A 282 33.61 14.97 15.77
C THR A 282 34.52 16.16 16.11
N ALA A 283 33.96 17.33 16.43
CA ALA A 283 34.72 18.51 16.83
C ALA A 283 35.34 18.40 18.24
N GLY A 284 34.79 17.54 19.12
CA GLY A 284 35.28 17.35 20.49
C GLY A 284 36.50 16.43 20.66
N THR A 285 36.95 15.74 19.60
CA THR A 285 37.96 14.66 19.73
C THR A 285 39.36 15.05 19.21
N THR A 286 39.57 16.23 18.63
CA THR A 286 40.88 16.69 18.11
C THR A 286 41.64 17.64 19.06
N GLY A 287 41.33 17.65 20.36
CA GLY A 287 41.83 18.66 21.31
C GLY A 287 42.54 18.15 22.58
N ARG A 288 43.03 16.91 22.63
CA ARG A 288 43.85 16.43 23.77
C ARG A 288 45.15 15.78 23.29
N THR A 289 46.05 16.61 22.79
CA THR A 289 47.48 16.29 22.79
C THR A 289 47.92 16.26 24.26
N ALA A 290 48.11 15.06 24.81
CA ALA A 290 48.69 14.88 26.13
C ALA A 290 50.15 15.37 26.08
N CYS A 291 50.40 16.58 26.59
CA CYS A 291 51.74 16.98 27.01
C CYS A 291 52.11 16.14 28.24
N PHE A 292 52.85 15.04 28.03
CA PHE A 292 53.59 14.39 29.10
C PHE A 292 54.82 15.26 29.42
N PRO A 293 55.01 15.69 30.68
CA PRO A 293 56.29 16.24 31.10
C PRO A 293 57.28 15.09 31.26
N SER A 294 58.37 15.15 30.50
CA SER A 294 59.55 14.28 30.67
C SER A 294 60.22 14.59 32.00
N ALA A 295 60.41 13.56 32.83
CA ALA A 295 61.34 13.51 33.94
C ALA A 295 62.56 12.67 33.54
#